data_AF-A0A2N8EKU3-F1
#
_entry.id   AF-A0A2N8EKU3-F1
#
_cell.length_a   1.000
_cell.length_b   1.000
_cell.length_c   1.000
_cell.angle_alpha   90.00
_cell.angle_beta   90.00
_cell.angle_gamma   90.00
#
_symmetry.space_group_name_H-M   'P 1'
#
loop_
_entity.id
_entity.type
_entity.pdbx_description
1 polymer ?
#
loop_
_entity_poly.entity_id
_entity_poly.type
_entity_poly.pdbx_seq_one_letter_code
_entity_poly.pdbx_strand_id
1 'polypeptide(L)' 'PPEFAAFPLWLANYNHPPTPPVPKPWTAYTLWQYSEQGHLAGVPGNCDLDYLNGPPTLLDSFVI' A
#
# COMPACT_ATOMS: atom_id res chain seq x y z
N PRO A 1 11.41 -7.10 14.29
CA PRO A 1 11.80 -8.05 13.22
C PRO A 1 12.47 -7.34 12.03
N PRO A 2 13.77 -6.97 12.16
CA PRO A 2 14.56 -6.43 11.06
C PRO A 2 14.57 -7.32 9.79
N GLU A 3 14.47 -8.63 9.99
CA GLU A 3 14.42 -9.64 8.94
C GLU A 3 13.30 -9.43 7.92
N PHE A 4 12.17 -8.83 8.32
CA PHE A 4 11.08 -8.58 7.39
C PHE A 4 11.31 -7.37 6.48
N ALA A 5 12.27 -6.49 6.78
CA ALA A 5 12.61 -5.38 5.91
C ALA A 5 13.25 -5.82 4.58
N ALA A 6 13.59 -7.10 4.44
CA ALA A 6 13.96 -7.69 3.15
C ALA A 6 12.77 -7.83 2.18
N PHE A 7 11.53 -7.74 2.67
CA PHE A 7 10.33 -7.84 1.86
C PHE A 7 9.73 -6.45 1.54
N PRO A 8 9.13 -6.29 0.35
CA PRO A 8 8.34 -5.11 0.02
C PRO A 8 7.22 -4.86 1.04
N LEU A 9 7.00 -3.59 1.39
CA LEU A 9 6.03 -3.22 2.41
C LEU A 9 4.69 -2.83 1.77
N TRP A 10 3.62 -3.52 2.16
CA TRP A 10 2.25 -3.05 2.00
C TRP A 10 1.80 -2.40 3.30
N LEU A 11 1.70 -1.07 3.29
CA LEU A 11 1.40 -0.26 4.47
C LEU A 11 -0.09 0.10 4.49
N ALA A 12 -0.80 -0.25 5.56
CA ALA A 12 -2.15 0.27 5.82
C ALA A 12 -2.07 1.51 6.71
N ASN A 13 -2.55 2.65 6.21
CA ASN A 13 -2.68 3.88 7.00
C ASN A 13 -3.80 4.76 6.46
N TYR A 14 -4.91 4.83 7.22
CA TYR A 14 -6.14 5.50 6.79
C TYR A 14 -6.31 6.91 7.36
N ASN A 15 -5.29 7.45 8.04
CA ASN A 15 -5.36 8.78 8.66
C ASN A 15 -5.18 9.94 7.65
N HIS A 16 -5.27 9.64 6.34
CA HIS A 16 -5.12 10.59 5.23
C HIS A 16 -3.90 11.55 5.30
N PRO A 17 -2.68 11.08 5.63
CA PRO A 17 -1.50 11.93 5.53
C PRO A 17 -1.17 12.25 4.06
N PRO A 18 -0.49 13.37 3.74
CA PRO A 18 0.02 13.63 2.38
C PRO A 18 0.97 12.53 1.87
N THR A 19 1.66 11.84 2.78
CA THR A 19 2.46 10.64 2.53
C THR A 19 2.50 9.83 3.83
N PRO A 20 2.30 8.51 3.81
CA PRO A 20 2.26 7.74 5.05
C PRO A 20 3.66 7.60 5.66
N PRO A 21 3.81 7.76 6.98
CA PRO A 21 5.08 7.50 7.65
C PRO A 21 5.46 6.03 7.51
N VAL A 22 6.64 5.77 6.95
CA VAL A 22 7.16 4.40 6.80
C VAL A 22 7.81 3.96 8.12
N PRO A 23 7.37 2.84 8.71
CA PRO A 23 7.97 2.34 9.94
C PRO A 23 9.35 1.76 9.66
N LYS A 24 10.32 2.04 10.55
CA LYS A 24 11.59 1.31 10.56
C LYS A 24 11.32 -0.19 10.77
N PRO A 25 12.10 -1.08 10.12
CA PRO A 25 13.33 -0.82 9.38
C PRO A 25 13.14 -0.52 7.89
N TRP A 26 11.91 -0.52 7.38
CA TRP A 26 11.65 -0.16 5.99
C TRP A 26 12.01 1.31 5.74
N THR A 27 12.48 1.57 4.52
CA THR A 27 12.80 2.93 4.04
C THR A 27 11.77 3.44 3.05
N ALA A 28 10.94 2.56 2.49
CA ALA A 28 9.84 2.87 1.58
C ALA A 28 8.69 1.86 1.74
N TYR A 29 7.48 2.26 1.36
CA TYR A 29 6.38 1.35 1.06
C TYR A 29 6.34 1.06 -0.45
N THR A 30 5.82 -0.10 -0.81
CA THR A 30 5.53 -0.48 -2.21
C THR A 30 4.07 -0.25 -2.53
N LEU A 31 3.18 -0.66 -1.62
CA LEU A 31 1.74 -0.39 -1.66
C LEU A 31 1.33 0.36 -0.40
N TRP A 32 0.44 1.33 -0.55
CA TRP A 32 -0.19 2.03 0.56
C TRP A 32 -1.70 1.92 0.46
N GLN A 33 -2.29 1.15 1.37
CA GLN A 33 -3.74 1.13 1.57
C GLN A 33 -4.13 2.38 2.35
N TYR A 34 -4.77 3.32 1.65
CA TYR A 34 -5.07 4.65 2.18
C TYR A 34 -6.52 4.80 2.63
N SER A 35 -7.38 3.88 2.24
CA SER A 35 -8.79 3.86 2.62
C SER A 35 -9.31 2.43 2.60
N GLU A 36 -10.13 2.10 3.60
CA GLU A 36 -10.98 0.89 3.64
C GLU A 36 -12.46 1.22 3.29
N GLN A 37 -12.77 2.50 3.08
CA GLN A 37 -14.11 3.03 2.82
C GLN A 37 -14.23 3.59 1.39
N GLY A 38 -13.42 3.07 0.47
CA GLY A 38 -13.43 3.45 -0.92
C GLY A 38 -14.71 3.07 -1.65
N HIS A 39 -15.04 3.84 -2.68
CA HIS A 39 -16.17 3.56 -3.57
C HIS A 39 -15.66 3.55 -5.00
N LEU A 40 -15.76 2.39 -5.66
CA LEU A 40 -15.29 2.18 -7.02
C LEU A 40 -16.39 1.57 -7.87
N ALA A 41 -16.57 2.09 -9.09
CA ALA A 41 -17.57 1.55 -10.01
C ALA A 41 -17.27 0.07 -10.29
N GLY A 42 -18.28 -0.79 -10.08
CA GLY A 42 -18.15 -2.23 -10.23
C GLY A 42 -17.85 -2.98 -8.94
N VAL A 43 -17.58 -2.29 -7.82
CA VAL A 43 -17.42 -2.90 -6.49
C VAL A 43 -18.58 -2.49 -5.59
N PRO A 44 -19.50 -3.42 -5.23
CA PRO A 44 -20.60 -3.10 -4.31
C PRO A 44 -20.10 -2.84 -2.89
N GLY A 45 -20.54 -1.74 -2.29
CA GLY A 45 -20.17 -1.36 -0.92
C GLY A 45 -18.78 -0.74 -0.81
N ASN A 46 -18.27 -0.70 0.41
CA ASN A 46 -16.94 -0.19 0.69
C ASN A 46 -15.86 -1.13 0.15
N CYS A 47 -14.78 -0.56 -0.38
CA CYS A 47 -13.62 -1.30 -0.84
C CYS A 47 -12.32 -0.63 -0.40
N ASP A 48 -11.28 -1.45 -0.29
CA ASP A 48 -9.94 -0.96 -0.04
C ASP A 48 -9.40 -0.24 -1.28
N LEU A 49 -8.73 0.88 -1.06
CA LEU A 49 -8.05 1.64 -2.10
C LEU A 49 -6.56 1.77 -1.76
N ASP A 50 -5.75 1.49 -2.77
CA ASP A 50 -4.30 1.42 -2.65
C ASP A 50 -3.58 2.34 -3.63
N TYR A 51 -2.47 2.93 -3.18
CA TYR A 51 -1.49 3.57 -4.06
C TYR A 51 -0.30 2.66 -4.29
N LEU A 52 0.12 2.54 -5.55
CA LEU A 52 1.41 1.96 -5.92
C LEU A 52 2.48 3.05 -5.91
N ASN A 53 3.56 2.83 -5.16
CA ASN A 53 4.71 3.72 -5.13
C ASN A 53 5.68 3.40 -6.28
N GLY A 54 5.24 3.64 -7.51
CA GLY A 54 6.02 3.34 -8.70
C GLY A 54 5.19 3.14 -9.97
N PRO A 55 5.82 2.76 -11.09
CA PRO A 55 5.11 2.45 -12.33
C PRO A 55 4.31 1.13 -12.18
N PRO A 56 3.20 0.94 -12.93
CA PRO A 56 2.41 -0.29 -12.88
C PRO A 56 3.21 -1.58 -13.13
N THR A 57 4.27 -1.53 -13.95
CA THR A 57 5.18 -2.66 -14.21
C THR A 57 5.90 -3.17 -12.96
N LEU A 58 5.89 -2.41 -11.85
CA LEU A 58 6.39 -2.89 -10.57
C LEU A 58 5.59 -4.11 -10.08
N LEU A 59 4.30 -4.18 -10.39
CA LEU A 59 3.43 -5.30 -9.99
C LEU A 59 3.84 -6.63 -10.64
N ASP A 60 4.49 -6.60 -11.80
CA ASP A 60 4.98 -7.79 -12.50
C ASP A 60 6.05 -8.57 -11.70
N SER A 61 6.66 -7.91 -10.70
CA SER A 61 7.64 -8.53 -9.79
C SER A 61 7.00 -9.28 -8.62
N PHE A 62 5.68 -9.19 -8.46
CA PHE A 62 4.92 -9.83 -7.40
C PHE A 62 4.03 -10.94 -7.94
N VAL A 63 3.84 -11.98 -7.13
CA VAL A 63 2.68 -12.87 -7.30
C VAL A 63 1.55 -12.20 -6.52
N ILE A 64 0.75 -11.41 -7.23
CA ILE A 64 -0.48 -10.77 -6.72
C ILE A 64 -1.70 -11.62 -7.07
#